data_AF-A0A7Y2ADG6-F1
#
_entry.id   AF-A0A7Y2ADG6-F1
#
_cell.length_a   1.000
_cell.length_b   1.000
_cell.length_c   1.000
_cell.angle_alpha   90.00
_cell.angle_beta   90.00
_cell.angle_gamma   90.00
#
_symmetry.space_group_name_H-M   'P 1'
#
loop_
_entity.id
_entity.type
_entity.pdbx_description
1 polymer ?
#
loop_
_entity_poly.entity_id
_entity_poly.type
_entity_poly.pdbx_seq_one_letter_code
_entity_poly.pdbx_strand_id
1 'polypeptide(L)' 'MGQQDLSNFLNKHCHFRFRGGKEAFGVIWMSNGSLVFSSKEYHLRVKENRVKLEQAQLLTIDSDDVMMAEVIV' A
#
# COMPACT_ATOMS: atom_id res chain seq x y z
N MET A 1 15.61 -0.90 -15.90
CA MET A 1 15.13 -1.76 -14.80
C MET A 1 13.62 -1.54 -14.74
N GLY A 2 12.82 -2.62 -14.81
CA GLY A 2 11.38 -2.51 -14.99
C GLY A 2 10.71 -1.96 -13.73
N GLN A 3 10.07 -0.81 -13.85
CA GLN A 3 9.16 -0.28 -12.83
C GLN A 3 8.05 -1.32 -12.62
N GLN A 4 7.85 -1.81 -11.38
CA GLN A 4 6.68 -2.64 -11.11
C GLN A 4 5.44 -1.78 -11.30
N ASP A 5 4.55 -2.22 -12.19
CA ASP A 5 3.25 -1.60 -12.33
C ASP A 5 2.38 -1.96 -11.11
N LEU A 6 2.41 -1.09 -10.11
CA LEU A 6 1.67 -1.25 -8.86
C LEU A 6 0.17 -0.90 -8.99
N SER A 7 -0.27 -0.42 -10.16
CA SER A 7 -1.67 -0.04 -10.38
C SER A 7 -2.65 -1.18 -10.11
N ASN A 8 -2.25 -2.42 -10.45
CA ASN A 8 -3.03 -3.63 -10.24
C ASN A 8 -3.19 -4.03 -8.75
N PHE A 9 -2.41 -3.42 -7.85
CA PHE A 9 -2.38 -3.72 -6.42
C PHE A 9 -2.97 -2.60 -5.55
N LEU A 10 -3.32 -1.46 -6.17
CA LEU A 10 -3.98 -0.35 -5.48
C LEU A 10 -5.28 -0.80 -4.83
N ASN A 11 -5.48 -0.39 -3.57
CA ASN A 11 -6.69 -0.69 -2.77
C ASN A 11 -6.97 -2.20 -2.57
N LYS A 12 -5.97 -3.07 -2.77
CA LYS A 12 -6.05 -4.51 -2.51
C LYS A 12 -5.23 -4.87 -1.27
N HIS A 13 -5.64 -5.93 -0.57
CA HIS A 13 -4.84 -6.49 0.52
C HIS A 13 -3.71 -7.29 -0.11
N CYS A 14 -2.48 -6.93 0.20
CA CYS A 14 -1.31 -7.52 -0.42
C CYS A 14 -0.21 -7.82 0.60
N HIS A 15 0.60 -8.81 0.26
CA HIS A 15 1.91 -9.04 0.84
C HIS A 15 2.95 -8.33 -0.03
N PHE A 16 3.72 -7.44 0.59
CA PHE A 16 4.77 -6.67 -0.06
C PHE A 16 6.13 -7.11 0.45
N ARG A 17 7.09 -7.24 -0.47
CA ARG A 17 8.52 -7.29 -0.15
C ARG A 17 9.18 -6.03 -0.65
N PHE A 18 9.85 -5.32 0.26
CA PHE A 18 10.57 -4.09 -0.03
C PHE A 18 12.07 -4.36 -0.25
N ARG A 19 12.74 -3.38 -0.82
CA ARG A 19 14.19 -3.33 -0.94
C ARG A 19 14.82 -3.50 0.46
N GLY A 20 15.86 -4.32 0.54
CA GLY A 20 16.46 -4.73 1.82
C GLY A 20 15.80 -5.94 2.49
N GLY A 21 14.80 -6.56 1.84
CA GLY A 21 14.21 -7.82 2.27
C GLY A 21 13.14 -7.70 3.36
N LYS A 22 12.78 -6.46 3.75
CA LYS A 22 11.67 -6.22 4.68
C LYS A 22 10.35 -6.61 4.02
N GLU A 23 9.49 -7.29 4.76
CA GLU A 23 8.16 -7.67 4.30
C GLU A 23 7.07 -6.97 5.12
N ALA A 24 5.94 -6.66 4.50
CA ALA A 24 4.76 -6.13 5.19
C ALA A 24 3.46 -6.60 4.53
N PHE A 25 2.42 -6.71 5.35
CA PHE A 25 1.05 -6.99 4.91
C PHE A 25 0.21 -5.73 5.03
N GLY A 26 -0.44 -5.32 3.96
CA GLY A 26 -1.22 -4.09 3.98
C GLY A 26 -1.77 -3.73 2.62
N VAL A 27 -1.91 -2.42 2.40
CA VAL A 27 -2.63 -1.86 1.26
C VAL A 27 -1.90 -0.63 0.79
N ILE A 28 -1.75 -0.50 -0.52
CA ILE A 28 -1.20 0.69 -1.14
C ILE A 28 -2.29 1.51 -1.83
N TRP A 29 -2.11 2.83 -1.86
CA TRP A 29 -3.08 3.81 -2.33
C TRP A 29 -2.36 4.93 -3.06
N MET A 30 -3.09 5.68 -3.89
CA MET A 30 -2.65 6.99 -4.36
C MET A 30 -3.28 8.07 -3.48
N SER A 31 -2.45 8.93 -2.90
CA SER A 31 -2.89 10.08 -2.11
C SER A 31 -2.08 11.30 -2.51
N ASN A 32 -2.75 12.37 -2.97
CA ASN A 32 -2.11 13.62 -3.42
C ASN A 32 -0.97 13.41 -4.45
N GLY A 33 -1.11 12.43 -5.34
CA GLY A 33 -0.10 12.11 -6.35
C GLY A 33 1.04 11.21 -5.87
N SER A 34 1.07 10.85 -4.58
CA SER A 34 2.07 9.97 -3.99
C SER A 34 1.52 8.57 -3.72
N LEU A 35 2.37 7.56 -3.87
CA LEU A 35 2.05 6.20 -3.45
C LEU A 35 2.25 6.07 -1.94
N VAL A 36 1.25 5.54 -1.26
CA VAL A 36 1.25 5.42 0.19
C VAL A 36 0.83 4.04 0.64
N PHE A 37 1.33 3.59 1.79
CA PHE A 37 1.04 2.31 2.41
C PHE A 37 0.28 2.50 3.73
N SER A 38 -0.69 1.61 4.00
CA SER A 38 -1.37 1.46 5.28
C SER A 38 -1.56 -0.01 5.66
N SER A 39 -1.82 -0.28 6.95
CA SER A 39 -2.20 -1.62 7.39
C SER A 39 -3.58 -2.05 6.86
N LYS A 40 -3.86 -3.35 6.94
CA LYS A 40 -5.17 -3.94 6.62
C LYS A 40 -6.28 -3.39 7.51
N GLU A 41 -6.06 -3.27 8.82
CA GLU A 41 -7.06 -2.74 9.76
C GLU A 41 -7.43 -1.31 9.40
N TYR A 42 -6.45 -0.50 8.99
CA TYR A 42 -6.71 0.88 8.60
C TYR A 42 -7.57 0.95 7.33
N HIS A 43 -7.25 0.16 6.31
CA HIS A 43 -8.07 0.08 5.10
C HIS A 43 -9.53 -0.29 5.39
N LEU A 44 -9.75 -1.25 6.30
CA LEU A 44 -11.11 -1.61 6.72
C LEU A 44 -11.84 -0.43 7.38
N ARG A 45 -11.17 0.30 8.29
CA ARG A 45 -11.77 1.48 8.92
C ARG A 45 -12.12 2.60 7.92
N VAL A 46 -11.29 2.80 6.89
CA VAL A 46 -11.60 3.75 5.80
C VAL A 46 -12.83 3.29 5.01
N LYS A 47 -12.88 2.00 4.64
CA LYS A 47 -14.03 1.42 3.91
C LYS A 47 -15.33 1.47 4.70
N GLU A 48 -15.26 1.37 6.02
CA GLU A 48 -16.40 1.52 6.93
C GLU A 48 -16.78 2.99 7.20
N ASN A 49 -16.14 3.97 6.54
CA ASN A 49 -16.29 5.41 6.78
C ASN A 49 -16.02 5.83 8.25
N ARG A 50 -15.25 5.04 9.00
CA ARG A 50 -14.89 5.33 10.39
C ARG A 50 -13.72 6.31 10.51
N VAL A 51 -12.93 6.46 9.45
CA VAL A 51 -11.79 7.39 9.35
C VAL A 51 -11.62 7.86 7.90
N LYS A 52 -11.12 9.10 7.72
CA LYS A 52 -10.75 9.63 6.40
C LYS A 52 -9.29 9.27 6.07
N LEU A 53 -9.01 8.98 4.80
CA LEU A 53 -7.64 8.73 4.32
C LEU A 53 -6.69 9.90 4.64
N GLU A 54 -7.17 11.13 4.60
CA GLU A 54 -6.37 12.34 4.91
C GLU A 54 -5.95 12.42 6.39
N GLN A 55 -6.67 11.71 7.27
CA GLN A 55 -6.38 11.61 8.70
C GLN A 55 -5.55 10.37 9.03
N ALA A 56 -5.17 9.60 8.02
CA ALA A 56 -4.38 8.40 8.17
C ALA A 56 -2.91 8.72 8.42
N GLN A 57 -2.29 7.99 9.34
CA GLN A 57 -0.82 7.89 9.37
C GLN A 57 -0.39 6.98 8.23
N LEU A 58 -0.28 7.55 7.02
CA LEU A 58 0.18 6.84 5.84
C LEU A 58 1.69 6.93 5.75
N LEU A 59 2.31 5.81 5.43
CA LEU A 59 3.72 5.79 5.07
C LEU A 59 3.81 6.06 3.57
N THR A 60 4.47 7.15 3.17
CA THR A 60 4.80 7.34 1.76
C THR A 60 5.85 6.31 1.36
N ILE A 61 5.64 5.64 0.23
CA ILE A 61 6.55 4.62 -0.30
C ILE A 61 6.94 4.97 -1.73
N ASP A 62 8.17 4.64 -2.11
CA ASP A 62 8.60 4.69 -3.51
C ASP A 62 8.19 3.39 -4.20
N SER A 63 7.67 3.48 -5.44
CA SER A 63 7.39 2.28 -6.24
C SER A 63 8.64 1.45 -6.50
N ASP A 64 9.80 2.10 -6.62
CA ASP A 64 11.08 1.43 -6.89
C ASP A 64 11.60 0.65 -5.68
N ASP A 65 11.06 0.92 -4.49
CA ASP A 65 11.37 0.18 -3.27
C ASP A 65 10.52 -1.10 -3.15
N VAL A 66 9.45 -1.25 -3.93
CA VAL A 66 8.63 -2.47 -3.93
C VAL A 66 9.22 -3.49 -4.89
N MET A 67 9.80 -4.55 -4.32
CA MET A 67 10.41 -5.64 -5.08
C MET A 67 9.39 -6.71 -5.48
N MET A 68 8.30 -6.83 -4.72
CA MET A 68 7.23 -7.81 -4.94
C MET A 68 5.93 -7.29 -4.32
N ALA A 69 4.82 -7.49 -5.02
CA ALA A 69 3.46 -7.37 -4.50
C ALA A 69 2.65 -8.60 -4.88
N GLU A 70 2.00 -9.22 -3.91
CA GLU A 70 1.10 -10.37 -4.12
C GLU A 70 -0.23 -10.11 -3.42
N VAL A 71 -1.35 -10.32 -4.12
CA VAL A 71 -2.68 -10.15 -3.51
C VAL A 71 -2.96 -11.33 -2.57
N ILE A 72 -3.30 -11.01 -1.32
CA ILE A 72 -3.72 -11.99 -0.33
C ILE A 72 -5.23 -11.87 -0.13
N VAL A 73 -5.95 -12.98 -0.39
CA VAL A 73 -7.42 -13.07 -0.34
C VAL A 73 -7.91 -13.11 1.10
#